data_AF-A0A7I4D0F4-F1
#
_entry.id   AF-A0A7I4D0F4-F1
#
_cell.length_a   1.000
_cell.length_b   1.000
_cell.length_c   1.000
_cell.angle_alpha   90.00
_cell.angle_beta   90.00
_cell.angle_gamma   90.00
#
_symmetry.space_group_name_H-M   'P 1'
#
loop_
_entity.id
_entity.type
_entity.pdbx_description
1 polymer ?
#
loop_
_entity_poly.entity_id
_entity_poly.type
_entity_poly.pdbx_seq_one_letter_code
_entity_poly.pdbx_strand_id
1 'polypeptide(L)'
;MMPQLGDQQMQPQLHYQQIQKQQLSQFWQQQMQEMEQVNDFKTHQLPLARIKKIMKSDEDVKMIAAEAPVLFSKACEMFILELTLRSWIHTEENKRRTLQRNDIAGAITRGDIFDFLVDIVPRDELKEEDLGVPWTGVPGDGSVPYGGIFYPPMAGQQMHHSMGAPEMMVGQPPNPQMMYQPPQTAFVPEQQQQ
;
A
#
# COMPACT_ATOMS: atom_id res chain seq x y z
N MET A 1 -39.36 -12.33 -31.60
CA MET A 1 -39.01 -11.38 -30.51
C MET A 1 -37.63 -11.76 -30.02
N MET A 2 -36.61 -10.97 -30.34
CA MET A 2 -35.28 -11.14 -29.76
C MET A 2 -35.22 -10.35 -28.44
N PRO A 3 -34.61 -10.88 -27.37
CA PRO A 3 -34.34 -10.10 -26.17
C PRO A 3 -33.16 -9.16 -26.44
N GLN A 4 -33.35 -7.87 -26.17
CA GLN A 4 -32.25 -6.90 -26.15
C GLN A 4 -31.27 -7.25 -25.02
N LEU A 5 -30.02 -7.54 -25.39
CA LEU A 5 -28.90 -7.89 -24.50
C LEU A 5 -28.03 -6.67 -24.13
N GLY A 6 -28.60 -5.45 -24.09
CA GLY A 6 -27.81 -4.21 -24.05
C GLY A 6 -27.60 -3.52 -22.70
N ASP A 7 -28.47 -3.70 -21.70
CA ASP A 7 -28.58 -2.71 -20.60
C ASP A 7 -28.00 -3.10 -19.23
N GLN A 8 -27.26 -4.20 -19.10
CA GLN A 8 -26.94 -4.75 -17.76
C GLN A 8 -25.50 -4.58 -17.26
N GLN A 9 -24.63 -3.83 -17.96
CA GLN A 9 -23.21 -3.74 -17.57
C GLN A 9 -22.76 -2.39 -16.97
N MET A 10 -23.55 -1.32 -17.04
CA MET A 10 -23.14 0.02 -16.57
C MET A 10 -23.63 0.40 -15.15
N GLN A 11 -24.32 -0.51 -14.47
CA GLN A 11 -24.89 -0.29 -13.13
C GLN A 11 -23.89 -0.36 -11.95
N PRO A 12 -22.82 -1.20 -11.95
CA PRO A 12 -21.94 -1.31 -10.79
C PRO A 12 -21.18 -0.03 -10.47
N GLN A 13 -20.64 0.65 -11.48
CA GLN A 13 -19.78 1.82 -11.31
C GLN A 13 -20.52 3.04 -10.73
N LEU A 14 -21.77 3.25 -11.14
CA LEU A 14 -22.63 4.32 -10.61
C LEU A 14 -22.96 4.08 -9.12
N HIS A 15 -23.16 2.82 -8.74
CA HIS A 15 -23.46 2.46 -7.35
C HIS A 15 -22.27 2.75 -6.42
N TYR A 16 -21.05 2.40 -6.81
CA TYR A 16 -19.85 2.73 -6.02
C TYR A 16 -19.64 4.23 -5.86
N GLN A 17 -19.90 5.01 -6.91
CA GLN A 17 -19.82 6.47 -6.83
C GLN A 17 -20.87 7.07 -5.87
N GLN A 18 -22.08 6.49 -5.82
CA GLN A 18 -23.10 6.90 -4.84
C GLN A 18 -22.70 6.54 -3.41
N ILE A 19 -22.20 5.31 -3.18
CA ILE A 19 -21.70 4.88 -1.88
C ILE A 19 -20.58 5.81 -1.41
N GLN A 20 -19.62 6.12 -2.28
CA GLN A 20 -18.52 7.03 -2.00
C GLN A 20 -19.03 8.40 -1.56
N LYS A 21 -19.97 8.99 -2.31
CA LYS A 21 -20.57 10.30 -1.97
C LYS A 21 -21.28 10.26 -0.62
N GLN A 22 -22.02 9.19 -0.34
CA GLN A 22 -22.75 9.04 0.93
C GLN A 22 -21.79 8.88 2.11
N GLN A 23 -20.81 7.98 2.04
CA GLN A 23 -19.82 7.78 3.10
C GLN A 23 -19.03 9.06 3.36
N LEU A 24 -18.63 9.75 2.29
CA LEU A 24 -17.88 11.00 2.41
C LEU A 24 -18.73 12.11 3.02
N SER A 25 -20.01 12.24 2.64
CA SER A 25 -20.92 13.20 3.25
C SER A 25 -21.12 12.94 4.75
N GLN A 26 -21.26 11.69 5.15
CA GLN A 26 -21.40 11.31 6.56
C GLN A 26 -20.11 11.61 7.34
N PHE A 27 -18.96 11.26 6.76
CA PHE A 27 -17.65 11.59 7.33
C PHE A 27 -17.51 13.10 7.58
N TRP A 28 -17.78 13.94 6.57
CA TRP A 28 -17.65 15.38 6.72
C TRP A 28 -18.66 15.98 7.70
N GLN A 29 -19.90 15.48 7.74
CA GLN A 29 -20.87 15.88 8.76
C GLN A 29 -20.35 15.58 10.17
N GLN A 30 -19.81 14.38 10.39
CA GLN A 30 -19.26 13.99 11.68
C GLN A 30 -18.03 14.83 12.05
N GLN A 31 -17.10 15.05 11.11
CA GLN A 31 -15.91 15.86 11.35
C GLN A 31 -16.26 17.31 11.68
N MET A 32 -17.23 17.91 10.97
CA MET A 32 -17.70 19.26 11.28
C MET A 32 -18.30 19.35 12.68
N GLN A 33 -19.12 18.37 13.07
CA GLN A 33 -19.70 18.32 14.41
C GLN A 33 -18.63 18.12 15.49
N GLU A 34 -17.62 17.28 15.23
CA GLU A 34 -16.48 17.10 16.12
C GLU A 34 -15.73 18.43 16.31
N MET A 35 -15.45 19.14 15.20
CA MET A 35 -14.76 20.44 15.23
C MET A 35 -15.51 21.51 16.03
N GLU A 36 -16.84 21.51 16.03
CA GLU A 36 -17.64 22.42 16.87
C GLU A 36 -17.48 22.15 18.37
N GLN A 37 -17.12 20.91 18.75
CA GLN A 37 -16.97 20.49 20.15
C GLN A 37 -15.52 20.58 20.65
N VAL A 38 -14.55 20.79 19.77
CA VAL A 38 -13.14 20.92 20.14
C VAL A 38 -12.93 22.22 20.90
N ASN A 39 -12.70 22.10 22.21
CA ASN A 39 -12.43 23.23 23.11
C ASN A 39 -10.96 23.29 23.56
N ASP A 40 -10.14 22.27 23.29
CA ASP A 40 -8.73 22.21 23.68
C ASP A 40 -7.82 21.97 22.47
N PHE A 41 -6.98 22.96 22.18
CA PHE A 41 -5.99 22.95 21.10
C PHE A 41 -4.60 22.51 21.59
N LYS A 42 -4.49 21.83 22.73
CA LYS A 42 -3.18 21.38 23.24
C LYS A 42 -2.78 20.02 22.69
N THR A 43 -3.74 19.14 22.44
CA THR A 43 -3.49 17.78 21.98
C THR A 43 -3.67 17.69 20.47
N HIS A 44 -2.62 17.28 19.78
CA HIS A 44 -2.60 17.18 18.32
C HIS A 44 -2.12 15.80 17.91
N GLN A 45 -2.74 15.21 16.88
CA GLN A 45 -2.32 13.94 16.31
C GLN A 45 -0.93 14.02 15.65
N LEU A 46 -0.59 15.21 15.13
CA LEU A 46 0.67 15.45 14.42
C LEU A 46 1.53 16.47 15.19
N PRO A 47 2.86 16.23 15.27
CA PRO A 47 3.76 17.12 16.01
C PRO A 47 3.95 18.46 15.30
N LEU A 48 3.55 19.55 15.96
CA LEU A 48 3.60 20.92 15.40
C LEU A 48 5.00 21.33 14.92
N ALA A 49 6.06 20.91 15.63
CA ALA A 49 7.43 21.20 15.25
C ALA A 49 7.79 20.58 13.87
N ARG A 50 7.26 19.39 13.56
CA ARG A 50 7.51 18.73 12.27
C ARG A 50 6.74 19.40 11.14
N ILE A 51 5.50 19.78 11.40
CA ILE A 51 4.67 20.59 10.48
C ILE A 51 5.40 21.90 10.14
N LYS A 52 5.82 22.65 11.16
CA LYS A 52 6.58 23.90 10.97
C LYS A 52 7.86 23.68 10.17
N LYS A 53 8.57 22.57 10.38
CA LYS A 53 9.79 22.24 9.62
C LYS A 53 9.50 21.94 8.15
N ILE A 54 8.39 21.29 7.83
CA ILE A 54 7.95 21.06 6.44
C ILE A 54 7.55 22.39 5.79
N MET A 55 6.76 23.22 6.46
CA MET A 55 6.41 24.55 5.94
C MET A 55 7.63 25.44 5.66
N LYS A 56 8.73 25.24 6.40
CA LYS A 56 10.01 25.95 6.26
C LYS A 56 11.00 25.32 5.27
N SER A 57 10.65 24.21 4.63
CA SER A 57 11.51 23.65 3.58
C SER A 57 11.50 24.49 2.31
N ASP A 58 10.48 25.33 2.15
CA ASP A 58 10.42 26.38 1.14
C ASP A 58 11.23 27.59 1.63
N GLU A 59 12.26 27.96 0.86
CA GLU A 59 13.20 29.04 1.19
C GLU A 59 12.53 30.43 1.24
N ASP A 60 11.42 30.60 0.51
CA ASP A 60 10.70 31.88 0.46
C ASP A 60 9.84 32.12 1.72
N VAL A 61 9.62 31.09 2.54
CA VAL A 61 8.80 31.18 3.76
C VAL A 61 9.62 31.72 4.93
N LYS A 62 9.52 33.03 5.21
CA LYS A 62 10.30 33.71 6.29
C LYS A 62 9.72 33.63 7.69
N MET A 63 8.42 33.79 7.88
CA MET A 63 7.77 33.71 9.19
C MET A 63 6.50 32.87 9.07
N ILE A 64 6.14 32.17 10.15
CA ILE A 64 4.95 31.34 10.23
C ILE A 64 4.22 31.72 11.50
N ALA A 65 2.96 32.12 11.38
CA ALA A 65 2.09 32.43 12.51
C ALA A 65 1.91 31.21 13.41
N ALA A 66 1.71 31.44 14.71
CA ALA A 66 1.56 30.35 15.68
C ALA A 66 0.31 29.50 15.42
N GLU A 67 -0.77 30.09 14.89
CA GLU A 67 -1.99 29.34 14.54
C GLU A 67 -1.84 28.44 13.31
N ALA A 68 -0.92 28.73 12.39
CA ALA A 68 -0.85 27.99 11.13
C ALA A 68 -0.47 26.50 11.31
N PRO A 69 0.56 26.12 12.10
CA PRO A 69 0.85 24.71 12.38
C PRO A 69 -0.30 23.98 13.10
N VAL A 70 -1.07 24.68 13.93
CA VAL A 70 -2.24 24.12 14.64
C VAL A 70 -3.33 23.76 13.63
N LEU A 71 -3.65 24.69 12.72
CA LEU A 71 -4.62 24.46 11.64
C LEU A 71 -4.17 23.35 10.70
N PHE A 72 -2.90 23.34 10.30
CA PHE A 72 -2.34 22.27 9.47
C PHE A 72 -2.40 20.92 10.17
N SER A 73 -2.23 20.86 11.49
CA SER A 73 -2.34 19.59 12.21
C SER A 73 -3.73 18.97 12.04
N LYS A 74 -4.80 19.76 12.22
CA LYS A 74 -6.18 19.27 12.02
C LYS A 74 -6.50 19.04 10.54
N ALA A 75 -6.09 19.94 9.65
CA ALA A 75 -6.30 19.78 8.22
C ALA A 75 -5.62 18.50 7.68
N CYS A 76 -4.39 18.23 8.10
CA CYS A 76 -3.66 17.01 7.71
C CYS A 76 -4.30 15.75 8.30
N GLU A 77 -4.83 15.80 9.53
CA GLU A 77 -5.62 14.68 10.09
C GLU A 77 -6.83 14.37 9.18
N MET A 78 -7.62 15.39 8.84
CA MET A 78 -8.80 15.24 7.99
C MET A 78 -8.44 14.77 6.57
N PHE A 79 -7.37 15.33 6.01
CA PHE A 79 -6.84 14.94 4.70
C PHE A 79 -6.43 13.47 4.67
N ILE A 80 -5.70 12.99 5.68
CA ILE A 80 -5.28 11.58 5.77
C ILE A 80 -6.52 10.68 5.88
N LEU A 81 -7.49 11.03 6.72
CA LEU A 81 -8.73 10.26 6.89
C LEU A 81 -9.52 10.17 5.58
N GLU A 82 -9.74 11.30 4.91
CA GLU A 82 -10.48 11.34 3.65
C GLU A 82 -9.77 10.56 2.54
N LEU A 83 -8.46 10.79 2.35
CA LEU A 83 -7.70 10.09 1.33
C LEU A 83 -7.70 8.58 1.59
N THR A 84 -7.57 8.17 2.86
CA THR A 84 -7.65 6.77 3.27
C THR A 84 -9.03 6.18 2.97
N LEU A 85 -10.12 6.87 3.31
CA LEU A 85 -11.49 6.42 3.04
C LEU A 85 -11.73 6.24 1.53
N ARG A 86 -11.33 7.23 0.72
CA ARG A 86 -11.46 7.15 -0.75
C ARG A 86 -10.64 5.98 -1.31
N SER A 87 -9.41 5.78 -0.82
CA SER A 87 -8.55 4.68 -1.24
C SER A 87 -9.10 3.32 -0.77
N TRP A 88 -9.74 3.25 0.39
CA TRP A 88 -10.36 2.03 0.88
C TRP A 88 -11.48 1.53 -0.02
N ILE A 89 -12.26 2.43 -0.61
CA ILE A 89 -13.30 2.06 -1.59
C ILE A 89 -12.69 1.31 -2.78
N HIS A 90 -11.53 1.75 -3.29
CA HIS A 90 -10.80 1.02 -4.33
C HIS A 90 -10.32 -0.35 -3.86
N THR A 91 -9.91 -0.47 -2.60
CA THR A 91 -9.52 -1.76 -2.01
C THR A 91 -10.69 -2.74 -2.00
N GLU A 92 -11.88 -2.27 -1.60
CA GLU A 92 -13.11 -3.07 -1.56
C GLU A 92 -13.65 -3.40 -2.96
N GLU A 93 -13.59 -2.46 -3.92
CA GLU A 93 -13.92 -2.70 -5.34
C GLU A 93 -13.09 -3.88 -5.91
N ASN A 94 -11.82 -3.98 -5.50
CA ASN A 94 -10.92 -5.06 -5.89
C ASN A 94 -11.05 -6.32 -5.01
N LYS A 95 -12.05 -6.39 -4.12
CA LYS A 95 -12.30 -7.51 -3.20
C LYS A 95 -11.10 -7.82 -2.29
N ARG A 96 -10.29 -6.82 -1.99
CA ARG A 96 -9.15 -6.92 -1.08
C ARG A 96 -9.51 -6.39 0.30
N ARG A 97 -8.70 -6.76 1.30
CA ARG A 97 -8.79 -6.24 2.68
C ARG A 97 -7.47 -5.60 3.14
N THR A 98 -6.56 -5.37 2.19
CA THR A 98 -5.26 -4.76 2.40
C THR A 98 -5.13 -3.60 1.44
N LEU A 99 -5.02 -2.39 2.00
CA LEU A 99 -4.84 -1.15 1.26
C LEU A 99 -3.48 -1.17 0.57
N GLN A 100 -3.44 -0.82 -0.71
CA GLN A 100 -2.23 -0.79 -1.52
C GLN A 100 -1.98 0.60 -2.11
N ARG A 101 -0.75 0.85 -2.55
CA ARG A 101 -0.37 2.10 -3.22
C ARG A 101 -1.24 2.39 -4.46
N ASN A 102 -1.62 1.34 -5.21
CA ASN A 102 -2.48 1.47 -6.38
C ASN A 102 -3.90 1.95 -6.06
N ASP A 103 -4.39 1.69 -4.85
CA ASP A 103 -5.69 2.21 -4.40
C ASP A 103 -5.64 3.73 -4.17
N ILE A 104 -4.52 4.21 -3.62
CA ILE A 104 -4.25 5.64 -3.41
C ILE A 104 -4.13 6.35 -4.76
N ALA A 105 -3.38 5.79 -5.70
CA ALA A 105 -3.27 6.31 -7.06
C ALA A 105 -4.64 6.38 -7.76
N GLY A 106 -5.47 5.33 -7.58
CA GLY A 106 -6.84 5.30 -8.09
C GLY A 106 -7.73 6.41 -7.48
N ALA A 107 -7.63 6.63 -6.17
CA ALA A 107 -8.39 7.65 -5.46
C ALA A 107 -8.01 9.07 -5.89
N ILE A 108 -6.71 9.33 -6.07
CA ILE A 108 -6.18 10.61 -6.57
C ILE A 108 -6.73 10.88 -7.97
N THR A 109 -6.68 9.89 -8.87
CA THR A 109 -7.16 10.02 -10.26
C THR A 109 -8.66 10.38 -10.33
N ARG A 110 -9.47 9.90 -9.37
CA ARG A 110 -10.93 10.17 -9.33
C ARG A 110 -11.29 11.51 -8.68
N GLY A 111 -10.37 12.16 -7.96
CA GLY A 111 -10.63 13.39 -7.20
C GLY A 111 -9.78 14.55 -7.69
N ASP A 112 -10.42 15.51 -8.34
CA ASP A 112 -9.83 16.77 -8.81
C ASP A 112 -9.10 17.56 -7.70
N ILE A 113 -9.61 17.54 -6.47
CA ILE A 113 -8.95 18.19 -5.32
C ILE A 113 -7.58 17.58 -4.97
N PHE A 114 -7.26 16.38 -5.46
CA PHE A 114 -6.00 15.68 -5.20
C PHE A 114 -4.99 15.80 -6.33
N ASP A 115 -5.25 16.62 -7.36
CA ASP A 115 -4.38 16.73 -8.54
C ASP A 115 -2.95 17.18 -8.18
N PHE A 116 -2.78 17.90 -7.06
CA PHE A 116 -1.48 18.25 -6.49
C PHE A 116 -0.60 17.04 -6.10
N LEU A 117 -1.15 15.83 -6.10
CA LEU A 117 -0.46 14.58 -5.73
C LEU A 117 -0.06 13.72 -6.94
N VAL A 118 -0.43 14.09 -8.17
CA VAL A 118 -0.19 13.27 -9.37
C VAL A 118 1.29 12.95 -9.55
N ASP A 119 2.16 13.95 -9.37
CA ASP A 119 3.61 13.79 -9.50
C ASP A 119 4.26 13.08 -8.30
N ILE A 120 3.55 13.00 -7.17
CA ILE A 120 4.03 12.37 -5.93
C ILE A 120 3.69 10.87 -5.92
N VAL A 121 2.54 10.50 -6.45
CA VAL A 121 2.04 9.12 -6.50
C VAL A 121 1.85 8.71 -7.96
N PRO A 122 2.94 8.43 -8.71
CA PRO A 122 2.82 7.96 -10.09
C PRO A 122 2.05 6.65 -10.14
N ARG A 123 1.13 6.54 -11.08
CA ARG A 123 0.40 5.32 -11.36
C ARG A 123 1.36 4.33 -12.00
N ASP A 124 1.37 3.08 -11.53
CA ASP A 124 2.07 2.02 -12.26
C ASP A 124 1.30 1.86 -13.59
N GLU A 125 1.86 2.39 -14.68
CA GLU A 125 1.38 2.07 -16.01
C GLU A 125 1.47 0.56 -16.13
N LEU A 126 0.31 -0.10 -16.16
CA LEU A 126 0.22 -1.44 -16.69
C LEU A 126 0.70 -1.31 -18.12
N LYS A 127 1.99 -1.60 -18.35
CA LYS A 127 2.52 -1.81 -19.68
C LYS A 127 1.64 -2.86 -20.33
N GLU A 128 0.71 -2.43 -21.18
CA GLU A 128 0.11 -3.26 -22.21
C GLU A 128 1.20 -3.54 -23.26
N GLU A 129 2.30 -4.17 -22.84
CA GLU A 129 3.27 -4.74 -23.75
C GLU A 129 2.86 -6.19 -24.02
N ASP A 130 2.24 -6.34 -25.19
CA ASP A 130 2.13 -7.55 -26.02
C ASP A 130 0.91 -8.48 -25.83
N LEU A 131 -0.30 -7.92 -25.99
CA LEU A 131 -1.47 -8.71 -26.39
C LEU A 131 -2.19 -8.05 -27.57
N GLY A 132 -1.62 -8.10 -28.79
CA GLY A 132 -2.45 -7.78 -29.96
C GLY A 132 -1.77 -7.36 -31.26
N VAL A 133 -0.81 -8.12 -31.78
CA VAL A 133 -0.58 -8.11 -33.24
C VAL A 133 -0.68 -9.55 -33.77
N PRO A 134 -1.75 -9.90 -34.50
CA PRO A 134 -1.76 -11.14 -35.28
C PRO A 134 -0.78 -10.91 -36.45
N TRP A 135 0.41 -11.48 -36.36
CA TRP A 135 1.33 -11.55 -37.49
C TRP A 135 0.64 -12.35 -38.60
N THR A 136 0.10 -11.61 -39.57
CA THR A 136 -0.35 -12.15 -40.84
C THR A 136 0.89 -12.67 -41.57
N GLY A 137 0.90 -13.96 -41.85
CA GLY A 137 2.03 -14.62 -42.49
C GLY A 137 2.33 -14.00 -43.85
N VAL A 138 3.54 -13.48 -44.00
CA VAL A 138 4.20 -13.29 -45.29
C VAL A 138 5.44 -14.19 -45.29
N PRO A 139 5.55 -15.18 -46.18
CA PRO A 139 6.72 -16.03 -46.25
C PRO A 139 7.81 -15.35 -47.08
N GLY A 140 9.00 -15.22 -46.48
CA GLY A 140 10.24 -14.96 -47.22
C GLY A 140 10.92 -13.65 -46.85
N ASP A 141 11.77 -13.69 -45.83
CA ASP A 141 13.19 -13.36 -45.99
C ASP A 141 13.95 -13.79 -44.72
N GLY A 142 15.11 -14.42 -44.92
CA GLY A 142 15.87 -15.19 -43.93
C GLY A 142 16.80 -14.35 -43.07
N SER A 143 16.28 -13.43 -42.26
CA SER A 143 17.08 -12.72 -41.26
C SER A 143 16.44 -12.78 -39.87
N VAL A 144 16.94 -13.69 -39.05
CA VAL A 144 16.61 -13.80 -37.61
C VAL A 144 17.57 -12.90 -36.82
N PRO A 145 17.11 -11.90 -36.03
CA PRO A 145 17.96 -11.23 -35.07
C PRO A 145 18.13 -12.12 -33.83
N TYR A 146 19.39 -12.37 -33.50
CA TYR A 146 19.86 -13.18 -32.38
C TYR A 146 19.55 -12.47 -31.04
N GLY A 147 18.76 -13.10 -30.16
CA GLY A 147 18.48 -12.51 -28.84
C GLY A 147 17.62 -13.32 -27.86
N GLY A 148 17.32 -14.59 -28.14
CA GLY A 148 16.55 -15.45 -27.24
C GLY A 148 17.45 -16.43 -26.47
N ILE A 149 17.52 -16.31 -25.15
CA ILE A 149 18.11 -17.34 -24.29
C ILE A 149 17.21 -18.58 -24.37
N PHE A 150 17.75 -19.65 -24.95
CA PHE A 150 17.08 -20.94 -25.08
C PHE A 150 17.37 -21.77 -23.82
N TYR A 151 16.36 -21.99 -22.97
CA TYR A 151 16.44 -23.04 -21.94
C TYR A 151 15.88 -24.35 -22.52
N PRO A 152 16.67 -25.43 -22.60
CA PRO A 152 16.17 -26.72 -23.03
C PRO A 152 15.28 -27.37 -21.95
N PRO A 153 14.25 -28.16 -22.35
CA PRO A 153 13.43 -28.91 -21.42
C PRO A 153 14.18 -30.17 -20.96
N MET A 154 14.44 -30.31 -19.66
CA MET A 154 14.86 -31.60 -19.11
C MET A 154 13.66 -32.53 -18.96
N ALA A 155 13.43 -33.34 -19.99
CA ALA A 155 12.63 -34.55 -19.91
C ALA A 155 13.39 -35.63 -19.12
N GLY A 156 12.62 -36.44 -18.38
CA GLY A 156 13.11 -37.26 -17.29
C GLY A 156 14.05 -38.41 -17.65
N GLN A 157 14.82 -38.81 -16.65
CA GLN A 157 15.54 -40.08 -16.63
C GLN A 157 15.22 -40.79 -15.31
N GLN A 158 14.52 -41.92 -15.42
CA GLN A 158 14.39 -42.93 -14.38
C GLN A 158 15.77 -43.54 -14.09
N MET A 159 16.08 -43.78 -12.82
CA MET A 159 17.12 -44.71 -12.37
C MET A 159 16.54 -45.53 -11.20
N HIS A 160 16.73 -46.84 -11.31
CA HIS A 160 16.12 -47.92 -10.55
C HIS A 160 17.04 -48.38 -9.40
N HIS A 161 16.48 -49.17 -8.45
CA HIS A 161 17.12 -49.93 -7.34
C HIS A 161 17.50 -49.11 -6.09
N SER A 162 17.47 -49.58 -4.84
CA SER A 162 17.01 -50.81 -4.15
C SER A 162 17.31 -50.62 -2.65
N MET A 163 16.40 -51.05 -1.77
CA MET A 163 16.57 -51.49 -0.36
C MET A 163 17.42 -50.65 0.62
N GLY A 164 16.78 -50.16 1.68
CA GLY A 164 17.44 -49.86 2.96
C GLY A 164 16.67 -48.88 3.84
N ALA A 165 15.97 -49.38 4.87
CA ALA A 165 15.55 -48.55 6.01
C ALA A 165 16.79 -48.08 6.79
N PRO A 166 16.75 -46.89 7.43
CA PRO A 166 16.46 -46.88 8.86
C PRO A 166 15.61 -45.70 9.34
N GLU A 167 14.86 -45.94 10.42
CA GLU A 167 14.30 -44.93 11.32
C GLU A 167 15.34 -43.89 11.75
N MET A 168 14.99 -42.60 11.72
CA MET A 168 15.60 -41.58 12.59
C MET A 168 14.60 -40.43 12.88
N MET A 169 14.10 -40.44 14.11
CA MET A 169 13.69 -39.33 15.00
C MET A 169 12.91 -38.11 14.43
N VAL A 170 11.61 -38.08 14.74
CA VAL A 170 10.80 -36.86 14.82
C VAL A 170 11.33 -35.99 15.98
N GLY A 171 11.98 -34.88 15.65
CA GLY A 171 12.35 -33.85 16.64
C GLY A 171 11.11 -33.17 17.20
N GLN A 172 10.88 -33.29 18.50
CA GLN A 172 9.93 -32.47 19.24
C GLN A 172 10.34 -30.98 19.16
N PRO A 173 9.39 -30.05 19.02
CA PRO A 173 9.71 -28.62 19.13
C PRO A 173 10.13 -28.29 20.58
N PRO A 174 11.10 -27.37 20.78
CA PRO A 174 11.62 -27.05 22.10
C PRO A 174 10.56 -26.34 22.97
N ASN A 175 10.57 -26.66 24.26
CA ASN A 175 9.66 -26.16 25.27
C ASN A 175 9.93 -24.65 25.56
N PRO A 176 8.92 -23.75 25.49
CA PRO A 176 9.13 -22.29 25.64
C PRO A 176 9.67 -21.82 27.00
N GLN A 177 9.71 -22.69 28.01
CA GLN A 177 10.06 -22.29 29.38
C GLN A 177 11.56 -22.05 29.64
N MET A 178 12.45 -22.32 28.69
CA MET A 178 13.88 -21.99 28.85
C MET A 178 14.28 -20.58 28.36
N MET A 179 13.37 -19.82 27.74
CA MET A 179 13.72 -18.50 27.20
C MET A 179 13.72 -17.37 28.25
N TYR A 180 13.26 -17.64 29.47
CA TYR A 180 13.21 -16.68 30.57
C TYR A 180 14.05 -17.17 31.77
N GLN A 181 15.38 -17.17 31.60
CA GLN A 181 16.29 -17.06 32.75
C GLN A 181 17.04 -15.72 32.65
N PRO A 182 16.90 -14.81 33.64
CA PRO A 182 17.72 -13.62 33.68
C PRO A 182 19.18 -13.99 33.99
N PRO A 183 20.17 -13.33 33.39
CA PRO A 183 21.57 -13.62 33.63
C PRO A 183 21.95 -13.30 35.09
N GLN A 184 22.59 -14.24 35.77
CA GLN A 184 23.19 -14.00 37.07
C GLN A 184 24.48 -13.20 36.86
N THR A 185 24.50 -11.93 37.29
CA THR A 185 25.71 -11.11 37.35
C THR A 185 26.68 -11.70 38.38
N ALA A 186 27.81 -12.19 37.89
CA ALA A 186 28.96 -12.57 38.71
C ALA A 186 29.56 -11.30 39.37
N PHE A 187 29.62 -11.30 40.70
CA PHE A 187 30.30 -10.28 41.49
C PHE A 187 31.82 -10.46 41.32
N VAL A 188 32.52 -9.42 40.88
CA VAL A 188 33.99 -9.37 40.84
C VAL A 188 34.44 -8.36 41.91
N PRO A 189 35.22 -8.75 42.94
CA PRO A 189 35.70 -7.81 43.92
C PRO A 189 36.81 -6.93 43.35
N GLU A 190 36.69 -5.63 43.61
CA GLU A 190 37.60 -4.55 43.19
C GLU A 190 38.94 -4.66 43.93
N GLN A 191 40.03 -4.92 43.20
CA GLN A 191 41.39 -4.79 43.75
C GLN A 191 41.84 -3.34 43.70
N GLN A 192 42.10 -2.83 44.90
CA GLN A 192 42.70 -1.54 45.21
C GLN A 192 44.10 -1.43 44.58
N GLN A 193 44.33 -0.42 43.74
CA GLN A 193 45.66 -0.04 43.28
C GLN A 193 45.96 1.41 43.65
N GLN A 194 47.19 1.57 44.15
CA GLN A 194 47.79 2.69 44.87
C GLN A 194 47.81 4.02 44.13
#